data_AF-A0A9W3B8F8-F1
#
_entry.id   AF-A0A9W3B8F8-F1
#
_cell.length_a   1.000
_cell.length_b   1.000
_cell.length_c   1.000
_cell.angle_alpha   90.00
_cell.angle_beta   90.00
_cell.angle_gamma   90.00
#
_symmetry.space_group_name_H-M   'P 1'
#
loop_
_entity.id
_entity.type
_entity.pdbx_description
1 polymer ?
#
loop_
_entity_poly.entity_id
_entity_poly.type
_entity_poly.pdbx_seq_one_letter_code
_entity_poly.pdbx_strand_id
1 'polypeptide(L)'
;MDMDFVSQLLENSDIVTQNEYNLFKALLHWLESEERREHFHAYAKELLPLIRFPQMQAKELLLVEQNDLYQDKELGPLLKKLMGMAYRFHVFCRHQTELVVSFAQDFYQPRNYLDLAVDNVHIQRNMRDAAEIDVKIYGGLAFLGSYDGDWKVYYKKYKEAWVVNTQCYKTASQVGAAQVQCALIITNKDDQVLQVKESEVTVSARGAHLNVQAVLNMDLSKSMAVLFKPIPK
;
A
#
# COMPACT_ATOMS: atom_id res chain seq x y z
N MET A 1 -8.10 9.34 -21.57
CA MET A 1 -8.22 9.69 -20.14
C MET A 1 -7.79 11.14 -20.01
N ASP A 2 -8.64 11.98 -19.45
CA ASP A 2 -8.32 13.37 -19.17
C ASP A 2 -7.43 13.47 -17.91
N MET A 3 -6.91 14.67 -17.67
CA MET A 3 -6.03 14.93 -16.53
C MET A 3 -6.78 14.78 -15.20
N ASP A 4 -8.01 15.31 -15.13
CA ASP A 4 -8.83 15.29 -13.91
C ASP A 4 -9.09 13.86 -13.41
N PHE A 5 -9.41 12.93 -14.32
CA PHE A 5 -9.59 11.53 -13.97
C PHE A 5 -8.30 10.91 -13.41
N VAL A 6 -7.15 11.20 -14.02
CA VAL A 6 -5.86 10.68 -13.55
C VAL A 6 -5.49 11.28 -12.19
N SER A 7 -5.74 12.57 -11.97
CA SER A 7 -5.53 13.22 -10.67
C SER A 7 -6.39 12.56 -9.59
N GLN A 8 -7.69 12.40 -9.84
CA GLN A 8 -8.61 11.75 -8.90
C GLN A 8 -8.21 10.30 -8.61
N LEU A 9 -7.76 9.56 -9.62
CA LEU A 9 -7.27 8.21 -9.46
C LEU A 9 -6.01 8.17 -8.58
N LEU A 10 -5.07 9.08 -8.80
CA LEU A 10 -3.82 9.16 -8.04
C LEU A 10 -4.02 9.73 -6.63
N GLU A 11 -5.02 10.58 -6.39
CA GLU A 11 -5.36 11.05 -5.04
C GLU A 11 -5.98 9.93 -4.18
N ASN A 12 -6.70 9.01 -4.83
CA ASN A 12 -7.40 7.94 -4.12
C ASN A 12 -6.44 6.94 -3.44
N SER A 13 -6.51 6.85 -2.11
CA SER A 13 -5.76 5.90 -1.28
C SER A 13 -6.19 4.45 -1.44
N ASP A 14 -7.44 4.23 -1.85
CA ASP A 14 -8.06 2.90 -1.87
C ASP A 14 -7.74 2.14 -3.15
N ILE A 15 -7.07 2.77 -4.12
CA ILE A 15 -6.74 2.10 -5.37
C ILE A 15 -5.87 0.87 -5.11
N VAL A 16 -6.24 -0.21 -5.78
CA VAL A 16 -5.48 -1.45 -5.77
C VAL A 16 -4.49 -1.41 -6.93
N THR A 17 -3.21 -1.53 -6.60
CA THR A 17 -2.12 -1.56 -7.58
C THR A 17 -1.11 -2.60 -7.15
N GLN A 18 -0.23 -3.02 -8.06
CA GLN A 18 0.83 -3.97 -7.71
C GLN A 18 1.83 -3.34 -6.72
N ASN A 19 2.32 -2.14 -7.06
CA ASN A 19 3.23 -1.32 -6.25
C ASN A 19 3.21 0.13 -6.78
N GLU A 20 3.78 1.07 -6.01
CA GLU A 20 3.79 2.49 -6.40
C GLU A 20 4.70 2.76 -7.61
N TYR A 21 5.77 1.98 -7.79
CA TYR A 21 6.66 2.12 -8.95
C TYR A 21 5.96 1.81 -10.29
N ASN A 22 5.03 0.86 -10.30
CA ASN A 22 4.20 0.57 -11.45
C ASN A 22 3.23 1.72 -11.77
N LEU A 23 2.69 2.40 -10.75
CA LEU A 23 1.89 3.62 -10.96
C LEU A 23 2.73 4.75 -11.55
N PHE A 24 3.96 4.93 -11.06
CA PHE A 24 4.90 5.89 -11.63
C PHE A 24 5.15 5.62 -13.12
N LYS A 25 5.49 4.38 -13.49
CA LYS A 25 5.69 4.01 -14.90
C LYS A 25 4.43 4.21 -15.75
N ALA A 26 3.26 3.88 -15.22
CA ALA A 26 1.99 4.08 -15.91
C ALA A 26 1.71 5.58 -16.14
N LEU A 27 1.99 6.43 -15.14
CA LEU A 27 1.90 7.87 -15.26
C LEU A 27 2.85 8.41 -16.33
N LEU A 28 4.10 7.96 -16.35
CA LEU A 28 5.06 8.36 -17.38
C LEU A 28 4.57 7.99 -18.78
N HIS A 29 4.13 6.75 -18.96
CA HIS A 29 3.59 6.29 -20.23
C HIS A 29 2.37 7.11 -20.68
N TRP A 30 1.51 7.50 -19.73
CA TRP A 30 0.36 8.36 -20.01
C TRP A 30 0.76 9.80 -20.38
N LEU A 31 1.79 10.35 -19.73
CA LEU A 31 2.33 11.69 -20.02
C LEU A 31 3.03 11.73 -21.40
N GLU A 32 3.76 10.68 -21.76
CA GLU A 32 4.54 10.59 -23.01
C GLU A 32 3.69 10.41 -24.27
N SER A 33 2.40 10.11 -24.12
CA SER A 33 1.49 9.93 -25.24
C SER A 33 1.39 11.20 -26.12
N GLU A 34 1.30 11.00 -27.44
CA GLU A 34 1.36 12.07 -28.46
C GLU A 34 0.38 13.23 -28.19
N GLU A 35 -0.82 12.92 -27.71
CA GLU A 35 -1.87 13.91 -27.41
C GLU A 35 -1.50 14.93 -26.32
N ARG A 36 -0.52 14.60 -25.47
CA ARG A 36 -0.21 15.34 -24.24
C ARG A 36 1.20 15.91 -24.20
N ARG A 37 1.98 15.76 -25.28
CA ARG A 37 3.36 16.28 -25.37
C ARG A 37 3.44 17.79 -25.14
N GLU A 38 2.46 18.55 -25.64
CA GLU A 38 2.43 20.01 -25.47
C GLU A 38 2.22 20.44 -24.02
N HIS A 39 1.53 19.62 -23.22
CA HIS A 39 1.22 19.89 -21.80
C HIS A 39 2.04 19.03 -20.84
N PHE A 40 3.03 18.29 -21.33
CA PHE A 40 3.82 17.32 -20.58
C PHE A 40 4.32 17.88 -19.24
N HIS A 41 5.01 19.02 -19.29
CA HIS A 41 5.60 19.65 -18.11
C HIS A 41 4.55 20.17 -17.12
N ALA A 42 3.41 20.68 -17.61
CA ALA A 42 2.34 21.18 -16.76
C ALA A 42 1.68 20.01 -16.00
N TYR A 43 1.28 18.96 -16.72
CA TYR A 43 0.67 17.78 -16.11
C TYR A 43 1.65 17.02 -15.21
N ALA A 44 2.92 16.91 -15.59
CA ALA A 44 3.91 16.27 -14.74
C ALA A 44 4.11 17.01 -13.41
N LYS A 45 4.09 18.35 -13.40
CA LYS A 45 4.22 19.15 -12.16
C LYS A 45 3.06 18.92 -11.20
N GLU A 46 1.86 18.67 -11.71
CA GLU A 46 0.66 18.42 -10.90
C GLU A 46 0.53 16.97 -10.47
N LEU A 47 0.85 16.01 -11.34
CA LEU A 47 0.62 14.59 -11.09
C LEU A 47 1.78 13.87 -10.38
N LEU A 48 3.04 14.27 -10.61
CA LEU A 48 4.19 13.64 -9.94
C LEU A 48 4.12 13.72 -8.41
N PRO A 49 3.70 14.84 -7.79
CA PRO A 49 3.51 14.91 -6.34
C PRO A 49 2.47 13.93 -5.78
N LEU A 50 1.55 13.41 -6.60
CA LEU A 50 0.54 12.43 -6.19
C LEU A 50 1.09 11.00 -6.15
N ILE A 51 2.26 10.76 -6.77
CA ILE A 51 2.99 9.49 -6.65
C ILE A 51 3.67 9.43 -5.28
N ARG A 52 3.36 8.38 -4.52
CA ARG A 52 3.83 8.17 -3.15
C ARG A 52 5.23 7.55 -3.14
N PHE A 53 6.23 8.29 -3.63
CA PHE A 53 7.64 7.87 -3.61
C PHE A 53 8.12 7.26 -2.27
N PRO A 54 7.69 7.72 -1.08
CA PRO A 54 8.07 7.10 0.19
C PRO A 54 7.66 5.62 0.32
N GLN A 55 6.67 5.18 -0.47
CA GLN A 55 6.16 3.81 -0.52
C GLN A 55 6.87 2.94 -1.56
N MET A 56 7.78 3.50 -2.37
CA MET A 56 8.62 2.73 -3.28
C MET A 56 9.78 2.07 -2.55
N GLN A 57 10.28 1.01 -3.15
CA GLN A 57 11.49 0.35 -2.68
C GLN A 57 12.73 1.18 -3.05
N ALA A 58 13.82 1.21 -2.27
CA ALA A 58 15.02 1.96 -2.64
C ALA A 58 15.62 1.51 -3.98
N LYS A 59 15.53 0.22 -4.36
CA LYS A 59 15.90 -0.18 -5.73
C LYS A 59 15.03 0.50 -6.79
N GLU A 60 13.76 0.75 -6.50
CA GLU A 60 12.83 1.45 -7.40
C GLU A 60 13.09 2.96 -7.38
N LEU A 61 13.40 3.53 -6.22
CA LEU A 61 13.83 4.93 -6.10
C LEU A 61 15.10 5.20 -6.93
N LEU A 62 16.08 4.29 -6.90
CA LEU A 62 17.26 4.38 -7.76
C LEU A 62 16.90 4.35 -9.25
N LEU A 63 15.90 3.55 -9.64
CA LEU A 63 15.41 3.53 -11.03
C LEU A 63 14.72 4.84 -11.42
N VAL A 64 14.06 5.52 -10.48
CA VAL A 64 13.49 6.87 -10.71
C VAL A 64 14.59 7.90 -10.93
N GLU A 65 15.69 7.84 -10.18
CA GLU A 65 16.83 8.76 -10.34
C GLU A 65 17.58 8.57 -11.66
N GLN A 66 17.56 7.35 -12.19
CA GLN A 66 18.15 7.01 -13.49
C GLN A 66 17.26 7.42 -14.68
N ASN A 67 16.03 7.85 -14.43
CA ASN A 67 15.11 8.26 -15.49
C ASN A 67 15.52 9.63 -16.06
N ASP A 68 15.31 9.83 -17.37
CA ASP A 68 15.64 11.07 -18.08
C ASP A 68 14.96 12.31 -17.47
N LEU A 69 13.78 12.15 -16.88
CA LEU A 69 13.06 13.23 -16.20
C LEU A 69 13.81 13.80 -14.99
N TYR A 70 14.69 13.01 -14.38
CA TYR A 70 15.51 13.47 -13.27
C TYR A 70 16.58 14.48 -13.72
N GLN A 71 16.99 14.41 -14.99
CA GLN A 71 17.94 15.34 -15.61
C GLN A 71 17.24 16.53 -16.29
N ASP A 72 15.91 16.50 -16.40
CA ASP A 72 15.14 17.59 -16.97
C ASP A 72 15.29 18.88 -16.17
N LYS A 73 15.39 20.03 -16.86
CA LYS A 73 15.65 21.32 -16.21
C LYS A 73 14.47 21.83 -15.39
N GLU A 74 13.25 21.50 -15.77
CA GLU A 74 12.04 21.96 -15.09
C GLU A 74 11.56 20.97 -14.02
N LEU A 75 11.59 19.67 -14.33
CA LEU A 75 11.08 18.60 -13.46
C LEU A 75 12.14 18.02 -12.54
N GLY A 76 13.42 18.07 -12.90
CA GLY A 76 14.53 17.58 -12.08
C GLY A 76 14.56 18.17 -10.66
N PRO A 77 14.40 19.50 -10.46
CA PRO A 77 14.30 20.10 -9.13
C PRO A 77 13.10 19.59 -8.31
N LEU A 78 11.95 19.37 -8.95
CA LEU A 78 10.76 18.83 -8.30
C LEU A 78 10.98 17.38 -7.86
N LEU A 79 11.49 16.53 -8.76
CA LEU A 79 11.81 15.14 -8.44
C LEU A 79 12.85 15.04 -7.33
N LYS A 80 13.93 15.83 -7.37
CA LYS A 80 14.92 15.89 -6.29
C LYS A 80 14.28 16.20 -4.93
N LYS A 81 13.33 17.14 -4.89
CA LYS A 81 12.58 17.47 -3.67
C LYS A 81 11.73 16.29 -3.19
N LEU A 82 10.94 15.68 -4.09
CA LEU A 82 10.06 14.55 -3.75
C LEU A 82 10.87 13.32 -3.29
N MET A 83 11.97 13.02 -3.96
CA MET A 83 12.90 11.95 -3.59
C MET A 83 13.58 12.23 -2.24
N GLY A 84 13.99 13.48 -1.98
CA GLY A 84 14.51 13.88 -0.68
C GLY A 84 13.52 13.65 0.46
N MET A 85 12.23 13.90 0.22
CA MET A 85 11.16 13.59 1.17
C MET A 85 10.99 12.08 1.38
N ALA A 86 11.06 11.29 0.32
CA ALA A 86 11.01 9.82 0.39
C ALA A 86 12.18 9.23 1.20
N TYR A 87 13.42 9.67 0.94
CA TYR A 87 14.58 9.24 1.72
C TYR A 87 14.48 9.68 3.19
N ARG A 88 14.00 10.90 3.44
CA ARG A 88 13.74 11.39 4.79
C ARG A 88 12.75 10.47 5.53
N PHE A 89 11.68 10.06 4.86
CA PHE A 89 10.72 9.12 5.42
C PHE A 89 11.37 7.75 5.71
N HIS A 90 12.14 7.19 4.78
CA HIS A 90 12.84 5.91 4.96
C HIS A 90 13.81 5.92 6.14
N VAL A 91 14.42 7.06 6.47
CA VAL A 91 15.35 7.15 7.61
C VAL A 91 14.61 7.43 8.92
N PHE A 92 13.64 8.36 8.92
CA PHE A 92 13.12 8.94 10.15
C PHE A 92 11.73 8.47 10.57
N CYS A 93 10.99 7.73 9.73
CA CYS A 93 9.63 7.28 10.07
C CYS A 93 9.57 6.52 11.42
N ARG A 94 10.63 5.77 11.75
CA ARG A 94 10.74 5.03 13.01
C ARG A 94 10.88 5.92 14.24
N HIS A 95 11.56 7.04 14.08
CA HIS A 95 11.90 7.97 15.14
C HIS A 95 11.02 9.22 15.10
N GLN A 96 9.88 9.18 14.39
CA GLN A 96 8.99 10.33 14.18
C GLN A 96 8.60 11.03 15.49
N THR A 97 8.34 10.25 16.56
CA THR A 97 7.99 10.78 17.88
C THR A 97 9.18 11.38 18.61
N GLU A 98 10.37 10.79 18.47
CA GLU A 98 11.60 11.27 19.10
C GLU A 98 12.14 12.53 18.42
N LEU A 99 12.01 12.60 17.09
CA LEU A 99 12.52 13.68 16.25
C LEU A 99 11.49 14.78 16.00
N VAL A 100 10.27 14.63 16.52
CA VAL A 100 9.15 15.58 16.35
C VAL A 100 8.90 15.89 14.87
N VAL A 101 8.84 14.84 14.05
CA VAL A 101 8.52 14.92 12.62
C VAL A 101 7.18 14.21 12.41
N SER A 102 6.32 14.75 11.53
CA SER A 102 5.06 14.10 11.15
C SER A 102 5.08 13.69 9.68
N PHE A 103 4.52 12.52 9.44
CA PHE A 103 4.33 11.87 8.15
C PHE A 103 2.85 11.53 7.92
N ALA A 104 1.93 12.29 8.52
CA ALA A 104 0.47 12.08 8.38
C ALA A 104 -0.08 12.39 6.97
N GLN A 105 0.68 13.09 6.13
CA GLN A 105 0.23 13.48 4.78
C GLN A 105 0.04 12.25 3.88
N ASP A 106 -0.95 12.29 2.99
CA ASP A 106 -1.30 11.18 2.07
C ASP A 106 -0.11 10.69 1.24
N PHE A 107 0.82 11.60 0.89
CA PHE A 107 2.07 11.28 0.22
C PHE A 107 2.89 10.17 0.90
N TYR A 108 2.82 10.08 2.22
CA TYR A 108 3.52 9.07 3.02
C TYR A 108 2.65 7.86 3.36
N GLN A 109 1.35 7.90 3.10
CA GLN A 109 0.45 6.79 3.46
C GLN A 109 0.48 5.69 2.39
N PRO A 110 0.46 4.41 2.76
CA PRO A 110 0.38 3.32 1.77
C PRO A 110 -0.99 3.30 1.06
N ARG A 111 -0.98 2.87 -0.21
CA ARG A 111 -2.19 2.40 -0.92
C ARG A 111 -2.35 0.89 -0.73
N ASN A 112 -3.29 0.30 -1.46
CA ASN A 112 -3.51 -1.14 -1.49
C ASN A 112 -2.54 -1.83 -2.48
N TYR A 113 -1.31 -2.10 -2.03
CA TYR A 113 -0.23 -2.73 -2.84
C TYR A 113 -0.27 -4.26 -2.80
N LEU A 114 -0.59 -4.92 -3.92
CA LEU A 114 -0.68 -6.38 -4.02
C LEU A 114 0.65 -7.12 -3.80
N ASP A 115 1.80 -6.50 -4.14
CA ASP A 115 3.13 -7.09 -3.87
C ASP A 115 3.41 -7.26 -2.37
N LEU A 116 2.68 -6.53 -1.52
CA LEU A 116 2.80 -6.59 -0.06
C LEU A 116 1.74 -7.50 0.57
N ALA A 117 1.01 -8.28 -0.24
CA ALA A 117 0.06 -9.27 0.24
C ALA A 117 0.78 -10.27 1.17
N VAL A 118 0.30 -10.33 2.40
CA VAL A 118 0.87 -11.21 3.43
C VAL A 118 0.34 -12.64 3.33
N ASP A 119 -0.81 -12.80 2.69
CA ASP A 119 -1.42 -14.09 2.38
C ASP A 119 -2.38 -13.94 1.19
N ASN A 120 -2.56 -15.04 0.43
CA ASN A 120 -3.42 -15.12 -0.74
C ASN A 120 -4.30 -16.38 -0.67
N VAL A 121 -5.55 -16.17 -0.29
CA VAL A 121 -6.51 -17.24 -0.04
C VAL A 121 -7.30 -17.56 -1.31
N HIS A 122 -7.29 -18.83 -1.72
CA HIS A 122 -8.11 -19.33 -2.83
C HIS A 122 -9.49 -19.76 -2.32
N ILE A 123 -10.52 -18.96 -2.59
CA ILE A 123 -11.87 -19.10 -2.02
C ILE A 123 -12.55 -20.40 -2.46
N GLN A 124 -12.22 -20.91 -3.66
CA GLN A 124 -12.85 -22.10 -4.25
C GLN A 124 -12.24 -23.44 -3.77
N ARG A 125 -11.08 -23.43 -3.10
CA ARG A 125 -10.47 -24.65 -2.55
C ARG A 125 -10.76 -24.76 -1.06
N ASN A 126 -11.78 -25.53 -0.72
CA ASN A 126 -12.03 -26.18 0.58
C ASN A 126 -11.17 -25.72 1.76
N MET A 127 -11.38 -24.50 2.27
CA MET A 127 -11.07 -24.22 3.66
C MET A 127 -12.20 -24.79 4.49
N ARG A 128 -12.06 -26.07 4.88
CA ARG A 128 -12.87 -26.66 5.93
C ARG A 128 -12.60 -25.85 7.19
N ASP A 129 -13.61 -25.15 7.68
CA ASP A 129 -13.73 -24.56 9.02
C ASP A 129 -12.44 -24.07 9.70
N ALA A 130 -12.30 -22.75 9.83
CA ALA A 130 -11.26 -22.07 10.63
C ALA A 130 -9.82 -22.44 10.25
N ALA A 131 -9.25 -21.72 9.29
CA ALA A 131 -7.81 -21.75 9.04
C ALA A 131 -7.10 -20.68 9.88
N GLU A 132 -5.97 -21.07 10.49
CA GLU A 132 -5.05 -20.20 11.23
C GLU A 132 -3.72 -20.17 10.49
N ILE A 133 -3.25 -18.97 10.14
CA ILE A 133 -1.95 -18.76 9.50
C ILE A 133 -1.15 -17.77 10.35
N ASP A 134 0.07 -18.16 10.70
CA ASP A 134 1.06 -17.27 11.29
C ASP A 134 1.66 -16.42 10.17
N VAL A 135 1.37 -15.13 10.22
CA VAL A 135 1.85 -14.14 9.27
C VAL A 135 2.88 -13.26 9.97
N LYS A 136 4.08 -13.19 9.39
CA LYS A 136 5.04 -12.15 9.72
C LYS A 136 4.78 -10.96 8.81
N ILE A 137 4.30 -9.86 9.38
CA ILE A 137 4.32 -8.59 8.65
C ILE A 137 5.78 -8.20 8.60
N TYR A 138 6.47 -8.47 7.50
CA TYR A 138 7.68 -7.72 7.18
C TYR A 138 7.20 -6.32 6.85
N GLY A 139 7.58 -5.34 7.68
CA GLY A 139 7.15 -3.95 7.55
C GLY A 139 7.04 -3.53 6.08
N GLY A 140 5.87 -3.02 5.69
CA GLY A 140 5.47 -2.71 4.32
C GLY A 140 6.30 -1.64 3.59
N LEU A 141 7.54 -1.41 4.05
CA LEU A 141 8.57 -0.62 3.42
C LEU A 141 9.83 -1.49 3.47
N ALA A 142 10.20 -2.12 2.35
CA ALA A 142 11.26 -3.12 2.26
C ALA A 142 12.70 -2.60 2.56
N PHE A 143 12.86 -1.47 3.26
CA PHE A 143 14.13 -0.77 3.48
C PHE A 143 14.60 -0.70 4.92
N LEU A 144 13.79 -1.15 5.88
CA LEU A 144 14.25 -1.17 7.25
C LEU A 144 13.90 -2.51 7.88
N GLY A 145 14.94 -3.30 8.16
CA GLY A 145 14.84 -4.61 8.81
C GLY A 145 13.88 -4.58 10.00
N SER A 146 12.98 -5.57 10.00
CA SER A 146 12.08 -5.98 11.08
C SER A 146 11.24 -4.87 11.73
N TYR A 147 10.14 -4.46 11.09
CA TYR A 147 8.90 -4.60 11.86
C TYR A 147 8.65 -6.09 11.87
N ASP A 148 8.96 -6.76 12.97
CA ASP A 148 8.48 -8.12 13.15
C ASP A 148 7.19 -7.95 13.94
N GLY A 149 6.06 -7.94 13.24
CA GLY A 149 4.76 -8.14 13.84
C GLY A 149 4.34 -9.57 13.54
N ASP A 150 4.36 -10.44 14.54
CA ASP A 150 3.74 -11.77 14.41
C ASP A 150 2.23 -11.61 14.56
N TRP A 151 1.51 -11.69 13.44
CA TRP A 151 0.06 -11.66 13.39
C TRP A 151 -0.48 -13.05 13.09
N LYS A 152 -1.53 -13.41 13.80
CA LYS A 152 -2.33 -14.60 13.51
C LYS A 152 -3.54 -14.18 12.72
N VAL A 153 -3.74 -14.79 11.55
CA VAL A 153 -4.91 -14.54 10.71
C VAL A 153 -5.84 -15.75 10.82
N TYR A 154 -7.09 -15.47 11.15
CA TYR A 154 -8.16 -16.43 11.34
C TYR A 154 -9.26 -16.19 10.31
N TYR A 155 -9.54 -17.21 9.51
CA TYR A 155 -10.58 -17.16 8.50
C TYR A 155 -11.80 -17.93 8.99
N LYS A 156 -12.94 -17.25 9.15
CA LYS A 156 -14.20 -17.90 9.50
C LYS A 156 -15.25 -17.62 8.44
N LYS A 157 -15.72 -18.68 7.77
CA LYS A 157 -16.91 -18.61 6.94
C LYS A 157 -18.15 -18.73 7.82
N TYR A 158 -19.07 -17.78 7.69
CA TYR A 158 -20.38 -17.83 8.31
C TYR A 158 -21.44 -17.52 7.26
N LYS A 159 -22.18 -18.56 6.82
CA LYS A 159 -23.12 -18.49 5.69
C LYS A 159 -22.41 -17.97 4.43
N GLU A 160 -22.81 -16.79 3.95
CA GLU A 160 -22.25 -16.10 2.77
C GLU A 160 -21.18 -15.06 3.14
N ALA A 161 -20.97 -14.79 4.43
CA ALA A 161 -19.95 -13.86 4.90
C ALA A 161 -18.66 -14.60 5.26
N TRP A 162 -17.53 -14.02 4.87
CA TRP A 162 -16.22 -14.39 5.35
C TRP A 162 -15.74 -13.32 6.33
N VAL A 163 -15.43 -13.76 7.54
CA VAL A 163 -14.85 -12.91 8.57
C VAL A 163 -13.37 -13.25 8.65
N VAL A 164 -12.53 -12.25 8.43
CA VAL A 164 -11.09 -12.34 8.68
C VAL A 164 -10.83 -11.63 10.00
N ASN A 165 -10.47 -12.40 11.02
CA ASN A 165 -9.98 -11.84 12.27
C ASN A 165 -8.47 -11.92 12.26
N THR A 166 -7.81 -10.87 12.71
CA THR A 166 -6.36 -10.93 12.93
C THR A 166 -6.04 -10.54 14.37
N GLN A 167 -5.04 -11.20 14.94
CA GLN A 167 -4.59 -10.97 16.31
C GLN A 167 -3.08 -10.80 16.34
N CYS A 168 -2.59 -9.76 17.00
CA CYS A 168 -1.16 -9.56 17.22
C CYS A 168 -0.67 -10.43 18.40
N TYR A 169 0.27 -11.34 18.16
CA TYR A 169 0.52 -12.48 19.04
C TYR A 169 1.82 -12.42 19.88
N LYS A 170 2.97 -12.02 19.32
CA LYS A 170 4.27 -12.22 20.01
C LYS A 170 5.20 -11.01 20.16
N THR A 171 5.37 -10.17 19.14
CA THR A 171 6.50 -9.22 19.07
C THR A 171 6.14 -7.75 19.24
N ALA A 172 4.85 -7.42 19.38
CA ALA A 172 4.39 -6.04 19.52
C ALA A 172 4.58 -5.50 20.95
N SER A 173 5.84 -5.30 21.37
CA SER A 173 6.17 -4.57 22.59
C SER A 173 7.62 -4.09 22.56
N GLN A 174 7.81 -2.84 22.15
CA GLN A 174 8.61 -1.83 22.87
C GLN A 174 8.46 -0.48 22.15
N VAL A 175 8.13 0.56 22.92
CA VAL A 175 8.16 2.02 22.64
C VAL A 175 7.93 2.44 21.17
N GLY A 176 6.77 3.07 20.87
CA GLY A 176 6.48 3.62 19.53
C GLY A 176 5.65 2.70 18.62
N ALA A 177 4.68 1.97 19.19
CA ALA A 177 3.82 1.04 18.47
C ALA A 177 3.26 1.62 17.15
N ALA A 178 3.57 0.95 16.04
CA ALA A 178 3.13 1.33 14.71
C ALA A 178 1.60 1.24 14.61
N GLN A 179 0.99 2.22 13.95
CA GLN A 179 -0.41 2.09 13.54
C GLN A 179 -0.47 1.15 12.33
N VAL A 180 -1.44 0.25 12.33
CA VAL A 180 -1.61 -0.75 11.29
C VAL A 180 -3.09 -0.80 10.92
N GLN A 181 -3.34 -0.92 9.62
CA GLN A 181 -4.65 -1.17 9.05
C GLN A 181 -4.61 -2.48 8.26
N CYS A 182 -5.62 -3.32 8.40
CA CYS A 182 -5.79 -4.51 7.58
C CYS A 182 -6.68 -4.18 6.38
N ALA A 183 -6.34 -4.68 5.20
CA ALA A 183 -7.19 -4.60 4.02
C ALA A 183 -7.36 -5.98 3.38
N LEU A 184 -8.58 -6.29 2.95
CA LEU A 184 -8.94 -7.48 2.18
C LEU A 184 -9.29 -7.04 0.77
N ILE A 185 -8.62 -7.64 -0.21
CA ILE A 185 -8.90 -7.41 -1.63
C ILE A 185 -9.43 -8.70 -2.21
N ILE A 186 -10.65 -8.66 -2.73
CA ILE A 186 -11.32 -9.81 -3.31
C ILE A 186 -11.33 -9.67 -4.82
N THR A 187 -10.83 -10.68 -5.51
CA THR A 187 -10.74 -10.70 -6.97
C THR A 187 -11.52 -11.84 -7.60
N ASN A 188 -11.91 -11.65 -8.86
CA ASN A 188 -12.53 -12.69 -9.68
C ASN A 188 -11.47 -13.58 -10.37
N LYS A 189 -11.90 -14.37 -11.36
CA LYS A 189 -11.00 -15.29 -12.08
C LYS A 189 -10.04 -14.61 -13.05
N ASP A 190 -10.36 -13.38 -13.43
CA ASP A 190 -9.60 -12.54 -14.36
C ASP A 190 -8.79 -11.47 -13.60
N ASP A 191 -8.56 -11.70 -12.30
CA ASP A 191 -7.85 -10.81 -11.37
C ASP A 191 -8.46 -9.40 -11.24
N GLN A 192 -9.72 -9.23 -11.63
CA GLN A 192 -10.44 -7.97 -11.44
C GLN A 192 -10.89 -7.85 -9.98
N VAL A 193 -10.64 -6.67 -9.40
CA VAL A 193 -11.06 -6.35 -8.03
C VAL A 193 -12.58 -6.22 -7.99
N LEU A 194 -13.21 -7.09 -7.20
CA LEU A 194 -14.66 -7.07 -6.95
C LEU A 194 -15.00 -6.24 -5.71
N GLN A 195 -14.14 -6.29 -4.69
CA GLN A 195 -14.39 -5.64 -3.41
C GLN A 195 -13.08 -5.39 -2.67
N VAL A 196 -13.00 -4.23 -2.01
CA VAL A 196 -11.98 -3.90 -1.01
C VAL A 196 -12.68 -3.66 0.33
N LYS A 197 -12.15 -4.24 1.41
CA LYS A 197 -12.63 -4.02 2.78
C LYS A 197 -11.46 -3.72 3.69
N GLU A 198 -11.58 -2.68 4.48
CA GLU A 198 -10.53 -2.25 5.38
C GLU A 198 -11.00 -2.29 6.83
N SER A 199 -10.08 -2.57 7.75
CA SER A 199 -10.30 -2.40 9.18
C SER A 199 -10.20 -0.94 9.57
N GLU A 200 -10.62 -0.65 10.81
CA GLU A 200 -10.12 0.54 11.50
C GLU A 200 -8.60 0.46 11.72
N VAL A 201 -7.97 1.62 11.81
CA VAL A 201 -6.54 1.74 12.13
C VAL A 201 -6.34 1.42 13.61
N THR A 202 -5.50 0.44 13.92
CA THR A 202 -5.20 0.03 15.30
C THR A 202 -3.71 0.12 15.58
N VAL A 203 -3.36 0.41 16.84
CA VAL A 203 -1.98 0.39 17.30
C VAL A 203 -1.53 -1.06 17.47
N SER A 204 -0.43 -1.44 16.83
CA SER A 204 0.19 -2.77 16.93
C SER A 204 0.77 -2.97 18.33
N ALA A 205 -0.07 -3.43 19.26
CA ALA A 205 0.29 -3.81 20.62
C ALA A 205 -0.07 -5.29 20.87
N ARG A 206 0.58 -5.93 21.84
CA ARG A 206 0.28 -7.32 22.21
C ARG A 206 -1.20 -7.46 22.59
N GLY A 207 -1.91 -8.40 21.96
CA GLY A 207 -3.34 -8.60 22.17
C GLY A 207 -4.24 -7.60 21.41
N ALA A 208 -3.67 -6.74 20.55
CA ALA A 208 -4.46 -5.97 19.60
C ALA A 208 -5.14 -6.92 18.59
N HIS A 209 -6.37 -6.58 18.24
CA HIS A 209 -7.19 -7.33 17.30
C HIS A 209 -7.65 -6.40 16.18
N LEU A 210 -7.61 -6.91 14.95
CA LEU A 210 -8.29 -6.28 13.82
C LEU A 210 -9.36 -7.24 13.34
N ASN A 211 -10.56 -6.73 13.12
CA ASN A 211 -11.65 -7.46 12.49
C ASN A 211 -11.94 -6.81 11.15
N VAL A 212 -11.92 -7.62 10.09
CA VAL A 212 -12.42 -7.22 8.78
C VAL A 212 -13.42 -8.26 8.31
N GLN A 213 -14.61 -7.81 7.96
CA GLN A 213 -15.65 -8.65 7.43
C GLN A 213 -15.93 -8.31 5.97
N ALA A 214 -15.94 -9.35 5.14
CA ALA A 214 -16.32 -9.26 3.74
C ALA A 214 -17.47 -10.22 3.44
N VAL A 215 -18.46 -9.75 2.69
CA VAL A 215 -19.55 -10.61 2.18
C VAL A 215 -19.19 -10.97 0.76
N LEU A 216 -19.00 -12.26 0.48
CA LEU A 216 -18.47 -12.72 -0.80
C LEU A 216 -19.58 -13.27 -1.67
N ASN A 217 -19.59 -12.86 -2.94
CA ASN A 217 -20.37 -13.54 -3.96
C ASN A 217 -19.56 -14.75 -4.46
N MET A 218 -19.90 -15.94 -3.98
CA MET A 218 -19.15 -17.17 -4.25
C MET A 218 -19.09 -17.56 -5.74
N ASP A 219 -20.04 -17.07 -6.55
CA ASP A 219 -20.07 -17.35 -7.99
C ASP A 219 -19.03 -16.52 -8.76
N LEU A 220 -18.71 -15.33 -8.23
CA LEU A 220 -17.79 -14.36 -8.86
C LEU A 220 -16.41 -14.37 -8.22
N SER A 221 -16.33 -14.51 -6.89
CA SER A 221 -15.09 -14.42 -6.13
C SER A 221 -14.23 -15.68 -6.28
N LYS A 222 -12.93 -15.49 -6.53
CA LYS A 222 -11.97 -16.59 -6.63
C LYS A 222 -10.84 -16.52 -5.63
N SER A 223 -10.28 -15.33 -5.40
CA SER A 223 -9.17 -15.14 -4.46
C SER A 223 -9.41 -13.94 -3.56
N MET A 224 -8.74 -13.98 -2.41
CA MET A 224 -8.70 -12.90 -1.45
C MET A 224 -7.24 -12.67 -1.03
N ALA A 225 -6.72 -11.48 -1.29
CA ALA A 225 -5.43 -11.04 -0.77
C ALA A 225 -5.65 -10.34 0.57
N VAL A 226 -4.80 -10.65 1.55
CA VAL A 226 -4.78 -9.99 2.85
C VAL A 226 -3.56 -9.07 2.91
N LEU A 227 -3.78 -7.82 3.30
CA LEU A 227 -2.77 -6.79 3.43
C LEU A 227 -2.72 -6.26 4.85
N PHE A 228 -1.52 -5.97 5.33
CA PHE A 228 -1.33 -5.11 6.50
C PHE A 228 -0.55 -3.86 6.10
N LYS A 229 -1.19 -2.72 6.26
CA LYS A 229 -0.68 -1.40 5.90
C LYS A 229 -0.15 -0.71 7.16
N PRO A 230 1.16 -0.43 7.29
CA PRO A 230 1.65 0.43 8.35
C PRO A 230 1.27 1.88 8.06
N ILE A 231 0.57 2.52 9.00
CA ILE A 231 0.11 3.90 8.88
C ILE A 231 1.07 4.82 9.66
N PRO A 232 1.75 5.76 8.99
CA PRO A 232 2.60 6.74 9.67
C PRO A 232 1.78 7.80 10.44
N LYS A 233 2.38 8.45 11.44
CA LYS A 233 1.75 9.49 12.28
C LYS A 233 2.26 10.89 11.94
#